data_AF-A0A2V8N4F9-F1
#
_entry.id   AF-A0A2V8N4F9-F1
#
_cell.length_a   1.000
_cell.length_b   1.000
_cell.length_c   1.000
_cell.angle_alpha   90.00
_cell.angle_beta   90.00
_cell.angle_gamma   90.00
#
_symmetry.space_group_name_H-M   'P 1'
#
loop_
_entity.id
_entity.type
_entity.pdbx_description
1 polymer ?
#
loop_
_entity_poly.entity_id
_entity_poly.type
_entity_poly.pdbx_seq_one_letter_code
_entity_poly.pdbx_strand_id
1 'polypeptide(L)' 'MAKYFDVRFRQFLRASDEEIRKYYDEVFVPEARSRKLDSIPALEQVADVIRKNIIEEKLDHEVKIWMEAIRRRSDIEIFE' A
#
# COMPACT_ATOMS: atom_id res chain seq x y z
N MET A 1 -14.67 12.82 -2.17
CA MET A 1 -14.22 11.52 -1.63
C MET A 1 -12.78 11.56 -1.14
N ALA A 2 -11.78 11.85 -1.99
CA ALA A 2 -10.35 11.83 -1.62
C ALA A 2 -10.01 12.58 -0.30
N LYS A 3 -10.56 13.77 -0.07
CA LYS A 3 -10.35 14.56 1.16
C LYS A 3 -10.75 13.85 2.47
N TYR A 4 -11.73 12.95 2.45
CA TYR A 4 -12.20 12.29 3.67
C TYR A 4 -11.27 11.16 4.10
N PHE A 5 -10.79 10.37 3.14
CA PHE A 5 -9.78 9.34 3.36
C PHE A 5 -8.45 9.97 3.83
N ASP A 6 -8.07 11.07 3.17
CA ASP A 6 -6.82 11.77 3.45
C ASP A 6 -6.76 12.42 4.84
N VAL A 7 -7.91 12.68 5.51
CA VAL A 7 -7.97 13.14 6.91
C VAL A 7 -7.96 11.96 7.89
N ARG A 8 -8.65 10.87 7.58
CA ARG A 8 -8.84 9.75 8.51
C ARG A 8 -7.61 8.83 8.59
N PHE A 9 -6.88 8.67 7.49
CA PHE A 9 -5.79 7.69 7.39
C PHE A 9 -4.39 8.33 7.43
N ARG A 10 -4.28 9.67 7.33
CA ARG A 10 -3.00 10.41 7.19
C ARG A 10 -1.90 10.03 8.18
N GLN A 11 -2.28 9.75 9.43
CA GLN A 11 -1.35 9.41 10.50
C GLN A 11 -0.78 8.00 10.37
N PHE A 12 -1.48 7.09 9.70
CA PHE A 12 -1.11 5.68 9.51
C PHE A 12 -0.41 5.43 8.17
N LEU A 13 -0.53 6.35 7.22
CA LEU A 13 0.01 6.28 5.87
C LEU A 13 1.44 6.82 5.76
N ARG A 14 2.31 6.46 6.69
CA ARG A 14 3.76 6.71 6.58
C ARG A 14 4.47 5.39 6.32
N ALA A 15 5.44 5.40 5.40
CA ALA A 15 6.40 4.31 5.29
C ALA A 15 7.64 4.71 6.10
N SER A 16 8.04 3.86 7.04
CA SER A 16 9.31 4.00 7.74
C SER A 16 10.49 3.61 6.84
N ASP A 17 11.70 4.04 7.19
CA ASP A 17 12.90 3.66 6.46
C ASP A 17 13.15 2.14 6.51
N GLU A 18 12.75 1.49 7.59
CA GLU A 18 12.81 0.04 7.74
C GLU A 18 11.82 -0.68 6.82
N GLU A 19 10.58 -0.17 6.69
CA GLU A 19 9.61 -0.69 5.75
C GLU A 19 10.07 -0.53 4.30
N ILE A 20 10.67 0.62 3.98
CA ILE A 20 11.24 0.89 2.64
C ILE A 20 12.37 -0.09 2.32
N ARG A 21 13.29 -0.32 3.27
CA ARG A 21 14.38 -1.28 3.10
C ARG A 21 13.85 -2.71 2.94
N LYS A 22 12.91 -3.11 3.78
CA LYS A 22 12.29 -4.43 3.71
C LYS A 22 11.59 -4.66 2.37
N TYR A 23 10.80 -3.69 1.91
CA TYR A 23 10.12 -3.77 0.62
C TYR A 23 11.12 -3.88 -0.54
N TYR A 24 12.23 -3.14 -0.46
CA TYR A 24 13.27 -3.23 -1.46
C TYR A 24 13.87 -4.64 -1.54
N ASP A 25 14.28 -5.19 -0.40
CA ASP A 25 14.96 -6.48 -0.32
C ASP A 25 14.01 -7.67 -0.64
N GLU A 26 12.76 -7.60 -0.18
CA GLU A 26 11.81 -8.72 -0.25
C GLU A 26 10.86 -8.66 -1.45
N VAL A 27 10.60 -7.49 -2.03
CA VAL A 27 9.63 -7.31 -3.13
C VAL A 27 10.32 -6.79 -4.38
N PHE A 28 10.97 -5.64 -4.30
CA PHE A 28 11.53 -4.97 -5.48
C PHE A 28 12.66 -5.77 -6.12
N VAL A 29 13.67 -6.20 -5.34
CA VAL A 29 14.82 -6.95 -5.84
C VAL A 29 14.40 -8.28 -6.47
N PRO A 30 13.57 -9.12 -5.82
CA PRO A 30 13.08 -10.36 -6.44
C PRO A 30 12.30 -10.13 -7.73
N GLU A 31 11.41 -9.12 -7.76
CA GLU A 31 10.63 -8.79 -8.94
C GLU A 31 11.51 -8.26 -10.09
N ALA A 32 12.51 -7.43 -9.78
CA ALA A 32 13.48 -6.94 -10.76
C ALA A 32 14.30 -8.08 -11.39
N ARG A 33 14.72 -9.05 -10.56
CA ARG A 33 15.41 -10.26 -11.04
C ARG A 33 14.51 -11.14 -11.91
N SER A 34 13.25 -11.32 -11.50
CA SER A 34 12.24 -12.07 -12.27
C SER A 34 12.04 -11.46 -13.66
N ARG A 35 12.02 -10.13 -13.74
CA ARG A 35 11.90 -9.37 -15.00
C ARG A 35 13.21 -9.27 -15.80
N LYS A 36 14.30 -9.89 -15.34
CA LYS A 36 15.62 -9.87 -15.97
C LYS A 36 16.14 -8.45 -16.25
N LEU A 37 15.93 -7.53 -15.32
CA LEU A 37 16.56 -6.21 -15.40
C LEU A 37 18.08 -6.36 -15.38
N ASP A 38 18.76 -5.76 -16.36
CA ASP A 38 20.21 -5.81 -16.52
C ASP A 38 20.96 -5.19 -15.33
N SER A 39 20.32 -4.23 -14.67
CA SER A 39 20.84 -3.59 -13.46
C SER A 39 19.71 -3.35 -12.48
N ILE A 40 19.93 -3.71 -11.22
CA ILE A 40 18.99 -3.45 -10.14
C ILE A 40 19.35 -2.07 -9.56
N PRO A 41 18.46 -1.07 -9.65
CA PRO A 41 18.69 0.25 -9.08
C PRO A 41 18.96 0.17 -7.58
N ALA A 42 19.85 1.00 -7.05
CA ALA A 42 20.11 1.09 -5.62
C ALA A 42 18.87 1.64 -4.87
N LEU A 43 18.77 1.33 -3.58
CA LEU A 43 17.64 1.70 -2.73
C LEU A 43 17.32 3.20 -2.83
N GLU A 44 18.34 4.04 -2.78
CA GLU A 44 18.23 5.51 -2.81
C GLU A 44 17.58 6.01 -4.11
N GLN A 45 17.75 5.29 -5.21
CA GLN A 45 17.20 5.66 -6.52
C GLN A 45 15.71 5.32 -6.64
N VAL A 46 15.21 4.39 -5.83
CA VAL A 46 13.82 3.90 -5.90
C VAL A 46 13.05 4.11 -4.60
N ALA A 47 13.67 4.66 -3.56
CA ALA A 47 13.08 4.84 -2.23
C ALA A 47 11.76 5.64 -2.27
N ASP A 48 11.67 6.68 -3.10
CA ASP A 48 10.45 7.48 -3.23
C ASP A 48 9.30 6.70 -3.87
N VAL A 49 9.61 5.86 -4.86
CA VAL A 49 8.63 5.00 -5.53
C VAL A 49 8.17 3.89 -4.57
N ILE A 50 9.11 3.25 -3.88
CA ILE A 50 8.82 2.23 -2.87
C ILE A 50 7.96 2.81 -1.75
N ARG A 51 8.31 3.99 -1.23
CA ARG A 51 7.53 4.70 -0.21
C ARG A 51 6.10 4.92 -0.67
N LYS A 52 5.90 5.35 -1.92
CA LYS A 52 4.57 5.54 -2.50
C LYS A 52 3.80 4.22 -2.54
N ASN A 53 4.41 3.14 -3.03
CA ASN A 53 3.76 1.83 -3.10
C ASN A 53 3.33 1.32 -1.71
N ILE A 54 4.21 1.41 -0.71
CA ILE A 54 3.88 1.03 0.67
C ILE A 54 2.69 1.83 1.20
N ILE A 55 2.64 3.13 0.92
CA ILE A 55 1.52 3.99 1.33
C ILE A 55 0.23 3.58 0.64
N GLU A 56 0.27 3.29 -0.67
CA GLU A 56 -0.89 2.82 -1.44
C GLU A 56 -1.40 1.48 -0.91
N GLU A 57 -0.52 0.51 -0.64
CA GLU A 57 -0.87 -0.79 -0.08
C GLU A 57 -1.52 -0.67 1.31
N LYS A 58 -0.98 0.20 2.18
CA LYS A 58 -1.57 0.51 3.48
C LYS A 58 -2.95 1.13 3.33
N LEU A 59 -3.13 2.07 2.40
CA LEU A 59 -4.41 2.71 2.15
C LEU A 59 -5.45 1.68 1.69
N ASP A 60 -5.10 0.83 0.73
CA ASP A 60 -5.98 -0.22 0.21
C ASP A 60 -6.40 -1.20 1.32
N HIS A 61 -5.47 -1.57 2.21
CA HIS A 61 -5.76 -2.41 3.36
C HIS A 61 -6.79 -1.77 4.30
N GLU A 62 -6.58 -0.51 4.68
CA GLU A 62 -7.46 0.23 5.58
C GLU A 62 -8.86 0.45 4.98
N VAL A 63 -8.94 0.73 3.68
CA VAL A 63 -10.22 0.86 2.97
C VAL A 63 -10.98 -0.47 2.99
N LYS A 64 -10.30 -1.60 2.75
CA LYS A 64 -10.93 -2.93 2.81
C LYS A 64 -11.47 -3.23 4.20
N ILE A 65 -10.67 -3.04 5.25
CA ILE A 65 -11.12 -3.23 6.64
C ILE A 65 -12.34 -2.36 6.94
N TRP A 66 -12.32 -1.10 6.53
CA TRP A 66 -13.41 -0.18 6.77
C TRP A 66 -14.69 -0.60 6.02
N MET A 67 -14.58 -1.00 4.76
CA MET A 67 -15.71 -1.50 3.98
C MET A 67 -16.31 -2.77 4.59
N GLU A 68 -15.48 -3.70 5.05
CA GLU A 68 -15.95 -4.90 5.75
C GLU A 68 -16.69 -4.55 7.05
N ALA A 69 -16.18 -3.59 7.82
CA ALA A 69 -16.81 -3.14 9.05
C ALA A 69 -18.17 -2.47 8.79
N ILE A 70 -18.31 -1.70 7.70
CA ILE A 70 -19.60 -1.14 7.27
C ILE A 70 -20.53 -2.27 6.87
N ARG A 71 -20.09 -3.18 5.98
CA ARG A 71 -20.91 -4.29 5.49
C ARG A 71 -21.48 -5.13 6.62
N ARG A 72 -20.71 -5.41 7.66
CA ARG A 72 -21.17 -6.19 8.84
C ARG A 72 -22.24 -5.48 9.68
N ARG A 73 -22.36 -4.16 9.56
CA ARG A 73 -23.30 -3.33 10.33
C ARG A 73 -24.51 -2.88 9.52
N SER A 74 -24.55 -3.20 8.23
CA SER A 74 -25.64 -2.81 7.34
C SER A 74 -26.57 -3.99 7.11
N ASP A 75 -27.88 -3.76 7.24
CA ASP A 75 -28.88 -4.67 6.71
C ASP A 75 -28.89 -4.55 5.17
N ILE A 76 -28.54 -5.64 4.50
CA ILE A 76 -28.52 -5.74 3.04
C ILE A 76 -29.71 -6.58 2.62
N GLU A 77 -30.75 -5.91 2.10
CA GLU A 77 -31.91 -6.58 1.50
C GLU A 77 -31.68 -6.73 -0.01
N ILE A 78 -31.89 -7.94 -0.53
CA ILE A 78 -31.85 -8.26 -1.97
C ILE A 78 -33.29 -8.54 -2.41
N PHE A 79 -33.79 -7.78 -3.39
CA PHE A 79 -35.11 -7.98 -3.97
C PHE A 79 -34.97 -8.66 -5.34
N GLU A 80 -35.86 -9.62 -5.62
CA GLU A 80 -36.00 -10.29 -6.94
C GLU A 80 -36.81 -9.46 -7.94
#